data_AF-A0AAU0VYD7-F1
#
_entry.id   AF-A0AAU0VYD7-F1
#
_cell.length_a   1.000
_cell.length_b   1.000
_cell.length_c   1.000
_cell.angle_alpha   90.00
_cell.angle_beta   90.00
_cell.angle_gamma   90.00
#
_symmetry.space_group_name_H-M   'P 1'
#
loop_
_entity.id
_entity.type
_entity.pdbx_description
1 polymer ?
#
loop_
_entity_poly.entity_id
_entity_poly.type
_entity_poly.pdbx_seq_one_letter_code
_entity_poly.pdbx_strand_id
1 'polypeptide(L)' 'MTVTPGSFSPDLLVRALVLLQHDLLERLLPHRRLRSQPRVVKRKMSNYRLKRAQHHTWPQPTRTGTRADSIKRPQPTNP' A
#
# COMPACT_ATOMS: atom_id res chain seq x y z
N MET A 1 -5.29 -19.51 -33.71
CA MET A 1 -6.18 -18.55 -33.03
C MET A 1 -5.32 -17.42 -32.49
N THR A 2 -5.27 -16.28 -33.18
CA THR A 2 -4.53 -15.08 -32.78
C THR A 2 -5.45 -14.20 -31.95
N VAL A 3 -5.16 -14.07 -30.65
CA VAL A 3 -5.91 -13.17 -29.76
C VAL A 3 -5.33 -11.77 -29.92
N THR A 4 -6.08 -10.84 -30.49
CA THR A 4 -5.71 -9.43 -30.56
C THR A 4 -5.77 -8.84 -29.14
N PRO A 5 -4.66 -8.42 -28.54
CA PRO A 5 -4.71 -7.72 -27.26
C PRO A 5 -5.18 -6.28 -27.52
N GLY A 6 -6.24 -5.81 -26.85
CA GLY A 6 -6.48 -4.36 -26.79
C GLY A 6 -7.90 -3.84 -26.61
N SER A 7 -8.95 -4.66 -26.62
CA SER A 7 -10.30 -4.13 -26.35
C SER A 7 -11.15 -5.11 -25.55
N PHE A 8 -11.41 -4.76 -24.29
CA PHE A 8 -12.43 -5.42 -23.49
C PHE A 8 -13.77 -4.71 -23.72
N SER A 9 -14.87 -5.47 -23.74
CA SER A 9 -16.20 -4.87 -23.71
C SER A 9 -16.35 -4.00 -22.45
N PRO A 10 -16.96 -2.80 -22.53
CA PRO A 10 -17.22 -1.97 -21.36
C PRO A 10 -17.94 -2.73 -20.24
N ASP A 11 -18.85 -3.63 -20.60
CA ASP A 11 -19.59 -4.46 -19.64
C ASP A 11 -18.69 -5.41 -18.85
N LEU A 12 -17.64 -5.95 -19.49
CA LEU A 12 -16.66 -6.80 -18.83
C LEU A 12 -15.81 -6.00 -17.86
N LEU A 13 -15.44 -4.76 -18.23
CA LEU A 13 -14.69 -3.87 -17.34
C LEU A 13 -15.52 -3.51 -16.10
N VAL A 14 -16.80 -3.15 -16.28
CA VAL A 14 -17.71 -2.83 -15.17
C VAL A 14 -17.86 -4.03 -14.24
N ARG A 15 -18.10 -5.22 -14.80
CA ARG A 15 -18.19 -6.47 -14.00
C ARG A 15 -16.90 -6.76 -13.25
N ALA A 16 -15.74 -6.61 -13.89
CA ALA A 16 -14.45 -6.83 -13.24
C ALA A 16 -14.21 -5.86 -12.08
N LEU A 17 -14.61 -4.59 -12.21
CA LEU A 17 -14.50 -3.60 -11.13
C LEU A 17 -15.41 -3.94 -9.94
N VAL A 18 -16.63 -4.41 -10.19
CA VAL A 18 -17.55 -4.85 -9.13
C VAL A 18 -16.98 -6.05 -8.39
N LEU A 19 -16.46 -7.05 -9.10
CA LEU A 19 -15.82 -8.22 -8.49
C LEU A 19 -14.59 -7.82 -7.67
N LEU A 20 -13.71 -7.00 -8.24
CA LEU A 20 -12.53 -6.48 -7.54
C LEU A 20 -12.93 -5.74 -6.25
N GLN A 21 -14.00 -4.94 -6.29
CA GLN A 21 -14.51 -4.25 -5.11
C GLN A 21 -14.95 -5.25 -4.03
N HIS A 22 -15.68 -6.30 -4.41
CA HIS A 22 -16.07 -7.36 -3.48
C HIS A 22 -14.84 -8.07 -2.89
N ASP A 23 -13.86 -8.46 -3.71
CA ASP A 23 -12.63 -9.13 -3.27
C ASP A 23 -11.83 -8.26 -2.29
N LEU A 24 -11.73 -6.96 -2.55
CA LEU A 24 -11.04 -6.01 -1.67
C LEU A 24 -11.74 -5.84 -0.31
N LEU A 25 -13.06 -6.03 -0.28
CA LEU A 25 -13.89 -5.88 0.91
C LEU A 25 -14.13 -7.20 1.65
N GLU A 26 -13.84 -8.36 1.05
CA GLU A 26 -14.04 -9.68 1.64
C GLU A 26 -13.31 -9.83 2.97
N ARG A 27 -12.05 -9.35 3.04
CA ARG A 27 -11.27 -9.40 4.26
C ARG A 27 -10.31 -8.24 4.38
N LEU A 28 -10.52 -7.42 5.41
CA LEU A 28 -9.56 -6.38 5.77
C LEU A 28 -8.21 -7.00 6.17
N LEU A 29 -7.13 -6.39 5.67
CA LEU A 29 -5.79 -6.71 6.11
C LEU A 29 -5.66 -6.44 7.62
N PRO A 30 -4.92 -7.29 8.36
CA PRO A 30 -4.70 -7.07 9.78
C PRO A 30 -4.00 -5.74 10.01
N HIS A 31 -4.24 -5.14 11.18
CA HIS A 31 -3.64 -3.87 11.55
C HIS A 31 -2.11 -3.93 11.41
N ARG A 32 -1.55 -3.00 10.66
CA ARG A 32 -0.11 -2.96 10.40
C ARG A 32 0.60 -2.49 11.67
N ARG A 33 1.59 -3.26 12.13
CA ARG A 33 2.48 -2.84 13.23
C ARG A 33 3.25 -1.59 12.84
N LEU A 34 3.33 -0.63 13.77
CA LEU A 34 4.20 0.53 13.65
C LEU A 34 5.66 0.09 13.58
N ARG A 35 6.39 0.65 12.62
CA ARG A 35 7.82 0.38 12.41
C ARG A 35 8.50 1.69 12.04
N SER A 36 9.70 1.87 12.57
CA SER A 36 10.57 2.99 12.18
C SER A 36 11.08 2.88 10.73
N GLN A 37 10.98 1.71 10.10
CA GLN A 37 11.44 1.46 8.73
C GLN A 37 10.31 0.88 7.87
N PRO A 38 9.93 1.53 6.75
CA PRO A 38 8.91 1.02 5.85
C PRO A 38 9.39 -0.27 5.16
N ARG A 39 8.48 -1.26 5.01
CA ARG A 39 8.81 -2.59 4.47
C ARG A 39 9.25 -2.59 2.99
N VAL A 40 9.02 -1.49 2.27
CA VAL A 40 9.30 -1.34 0.83
C VAL A 40 10.78 -1.02 0.56
N VAL A 41 11.55 -0.58 1.57
CA VAL A 41 12.99 -0.34 1.41
C VAL A 41 13.74 -1.66 1.62
N LYS A 42 13.63 -2.57 0.66
CA LYS A 42 14.60 -3.66 0.51
C LYS A 42 14.92 -3.86 -0.97
N ARG A 43 15.96 -3.16 -1.43
CA ARG A 43 16.95 -3.73 -2.33
C ARG A 43 18.35 -3.43 -1.77
N LYS A 44 19.18 -4.47 -1.86
CA LYS A 44 20.55 -4.63 -1.38
C LYS A 44 21.40 -3.38 -1.67
N MET A 45 21.83 -2.69 -0.62
CA MET A 45 23.01 -1.82 -0.66
C MET A 45 24.04 -2.47 0.25
N SER A 46 25.19 -2.86 -0.30
CA SER A 46 26.36 -3.32 0.46
C SER A 46 26.83 -2.31 1.52
N ASN A 47 26.35 -1.07 1.45
CA ASN A 47 26.63 0.01 2.39
C ASN A 47 25.69 0.06 3.61
N TYR A 48 24.66 -0.79 3.66
CA TYR A 48 23.81 -0.85 4.85
C TYR A 48 24.53 -1.61 5.95
N ARG A 49 25.07 -0.88 6.94
CA ARG A 49 25.76 -1.48 8.08
C ARG A 49 24.86 -2.51 8.76
N LEU A 50 25.45 -3.65 9.13
CA LEU A 50 24.79 -4.68 9.94
C LEU A 50 24.14 -4.04 11.17
N LYS A 51 22.99 -4.60 11.58
CA LYS A 51 22.36 -4.21 12.84
C LYS A 51 23.35 -4.48 13.99
N ARG A 52 23.51 -3.51 14.89
CA ARG A 52 24.37 -3.56 16.08
C ARG A 52 23.48 -3.62 17.32
N ALA A 53 24.06 -3.97 18.47
CA ALA A 53 23.34 -4.06 19.74
C ALA A 53 22.48 -2.81 20.03
N GLN A 54 23.05 -1.63 19.82
CA GLN A 54 22.40 -0.31 19.98
C GLN A 54 21.17 -0.08 19.06
N HIS A 55 21.02 -0.85 17.98
CA HIS A 55 19.87 -0.74 17.08
C HIS A 55 18.66 -1.56 17.56
N HIS A 56 18.81 -2.43 18.58
CA HIS A 56 17.69 -3.20 19.13
C HIS A 56 16.72 -2.35 19.95
N THR A 57 17.21 -1.28 20.58
CA THR A 57 16.41 -0.35 21.39
C THR A 57 15.88 0.85 20.60
N TRP A 58 15.90 0.77 19.26
CA TRP A 58 15.45 1.88 18.41
C TRP A 58 14.00 2.26 18.75
N PRO A 59 13.72 3.56 19.00
CA PRO A 59 12.40 4.00 19.43
C PRO A 59 11.36 3.62 18.39
N GLN A 60 10.29 2.98 18.83
CA GLN A 60 9.17 2.67 17.95
C GLN A 60 8.30 3.92 17.76
N PRO A 61 7.68 4.08 16.58
CA PRO A 61 6.70 5.14 16.40
C PRO A 61 5.57 4.95 17.40
N THR A 62 5.18 6.02 18.08
CA THR A 62 4.04 6.04 19.02
C THR A 62 2.74 6.47 18.33
N ARG A 63 2.82 7.07 17.14
CA ARG A 63 1.65 7.46 16.33
C ARG A 63 1.15 6.30 15.50
N THR A 64 -0.11 5.95 15.66
CA THR A 64 -0.83 4.94 14.87
C THR A 64 -0.85 5.32 13.38
N GLY A 65 -0.79 4.34 12.47
CA GLY A 65 -0.82 4.58 11.01
C GLY A 65 -2.02 5.42 10.57
N THR A 66 -3.18 5.21 11.21
CA THR A 66 -4.41 6.01 11.02
C THR A 66 -4.23 7.51 11.26
N ARG A 67 -3.28 7.93 12.11
CA ARG A 67 -2.97 9.34 12.41
C ARG A 67 -1.77 9.87 11.60
N ALA A 68 -1.04 8.99 10.92
CA ALA A 68 0.11 9.34 10.11
C ALA A 68 -0.29 9.57 8.64
N ASP A 69 -1.19 8.74 8.12
CA ASP A 69 -1.65 8.77 6.73
C ASP A 69 -2.95 9.57 6.59
N SER A 70 -2.92 10.88 6.81
CA SER A 70 -4.01 11.75 6.35
C SER A 70 -3.83 11.97 4.85
N ILE A 71 -4.49 11.15 4.02
CA ILE A 71 -4.62 11.43 2.59
C ILE A 71 -5.40 12.75 2.50
N LYS A 72 -4.71 13.87 2.31
CA LYS A 72 -5.33 15.15 1.96
C LYS A 72 -5.92 14.95 0.56
N ARG A 73 -7.17 14.53 0.47
CA ARG A 73 -7.89 14.57 -0.80
C ARG A 73 -7.95 16.06 -1.18
N PRO A 74 -7.40 16.48 -2.33
CA PRO A 74 -7.53 17.86 -2.75
C PRO A 74 -9.02 18.19 -2.79
N GLN A 75 -9.40 19.26 -2.09
CA GLN A 75 -10.77 19.77 -2.17
C GLN A 75 -10.97 20.25 -3.60
N PRO A 76 -12.10 19.93 -4.25
CA PRO A 76 -12.40 20.53 -5.54
C PRO A 76 -12.43 22.04 -5.35
N THR A 77 -11.66 22.76 -6.17
CA THR A 77 -11.78 24.21 -6.26
C THR A 77 -13.19 24.51 -6.76
N ASN A 78 -14.09 24.94 -5.87
CA ASN A 78 -15.38 25.46 -6.30
C ASN A 78 -15.14 26.75 -7.11
N PRO A 79 -15.89 26.95 -8.21
CA PRO A 79 -15.92 28.24 -8.90
C PRO A 79 -16.54 29.33 -8.03
#